data_AF-A0A2D5AMM7-F1
#
_entry.id   AF-A0A2D5AMM7-F1
#
_cell.length_a   1.000
_cell.length_b   1.000
_cell.length_c   1.000
_cell.angle_alpha   90.00
_cell.angle_beta   90.00
_cell.angle_gamma   90.00
#
_symmetry.space_group_name_H-M   'P 1'
#
loop_
_entity.id
_entity.type
_entity.pdbx_description
1 polymer ?
#
loop_
_entity_poly.entity_id
_entity_poly.type
_entity_poly.pdbx_seq_one_letter_code
_entity_poly.pdbx_strand_id
1 'polypeptide(L)'
;MLDLSATTLAWAGIEIPDWYEGQDLFADDFEPRKWVASAKDRLDHTIDRVRTIRTDQFRYTRNYKLDRVLLQPQYRDSQEYLKNLKELYASGELSEDLTRIYFGERPEEEFYDVVNDPAQVHNLINDPKYQKEVQLHRHLLDDWLAAGDAGEAEETPEALRHNGDDWQGGRGVNPEYEINRPDSDGDGLSDKWEEINGRDPRDGRLAYEFDCGGWQTEGWLGKGIADNIAGFQGTLGFSVGKKSKLMRDGLSLTAGSDDRNLLIRIRAERDIKVEAFANGKSLGDVITVPSADEYAELLIPLNSNAAWDGTIKSLEVGLSGTRGTPVEVDTIEVIR
;
A
#
# COMPACT_ATOMS: atom_id res chain seq x y z
N MET A 1 -11.08 22.81 -13.95
CA MET A 1 -10.91 23.60 -12.71
C MET A 1 -9.88 24.72 -12.89
N LEU A 2 -8.71 24.47 -13.48
CA LEU A 2 -7.70 25.50 -13.76
C LEU A 2 -8.23 26.65 -14.63
N ASP A 3 -9.08 26.35 -15.61
CA ASP A 3 -9.67 27.37 -16.50
C ASP A 3 -10.65 28.31 -15.78
N LEU A 4 -11.24 27.88 -14.66
CA LEU A 4 -12.17 28.74 -13.91
C LEU A 4 -11.44 29.93 -13.29
N SER A 5 -10.23 29.73 -12.76
CA SER A 5 -9.46 30.84 -12.20
C SER A 5 -8.94 31.77 -13.30
N ALA A 6 -8.50 31.24 -14.44
CA ALA A 6 -8.12 32.06 -15.61
C ALA A 6 -9.28 32.91 -16.14
N THR A 7 -10.46 32.29 -16.32
CA THR A 7 -11.70 33.00 -16.69
C THR A 7 -12.05 34.10 -15.68
N THR A 8 -11.89 33.82 -14.38
CA THR A 8 -12.17 34.81 -13.32
C THR A 8 -11.24 36.01 -13.39
N LEU A 9 -9.94 35.80 -13.66
CA LEU A 9 -8.97 36.88 -13.85
C LEU A 9 -9.33 37.74 -15.08
N ALA A 10 -9.65 37.10 -16.20
CA ALA A 10 -10.06 37.78 -17.42
C ALA A 10 -11.29 38.67 -17.20
N TRP A 11 -12.33 38.14 -16.54
CA TRP A 11 -13.54 38.91 -16.22
C TRP A 11 -13.30 40.05 -15.23
N ALA A 12 -12.30 39.91 -14.36
CA ALA A 12 -11.86 40.98 -13.47
C ALA A 12 -11.02 42.06 -14.18
N GLY A 13 -10.68 41.88 -15.47
CA GLY A 13 -9.77 42.76 -16.21
C GLY A 13 -8.32 42.64 -15.76
N ILE A 14 -7.94 41.52 -15.13
CA ILE A 14 -6.57 41.22 -14.69
C ILE A 14 -5.88 40.39 -15.78
N GLU A 15 -4.69 40.81 -16.18
CA GLU A 15 -3.85 40.06 -17.13
C GLU A 15 -3.49 38.69 -16.57
N ILE A 16 -3.70 37.64 -17.36
CA ILE A 16 -3.38 36.26 -17.00
C ILE A 16 -1.86 36.07 -17.14
N PRO A 17 -1.14 35.63 -16.09
CA PRO A 17 0.30 35.41 -16.18
C PRO A 17 0.69 34.31 -17.18
N ASP A 18 1.84 34.45 -17.84
CA ASP A 18 2.34 33.48 -18.85
C ASP A 18 2.55 32.05 -18.31
N TRP A 19 2.79 31.90 -17.00
CA TRP A 19 2.99 30.60 -16.34
C TRP A 19 1.67 29.94 -15.93
N TYR A 20 0.53 30.59 -16.16
CA TYR A 20 -0.78 30.08 -15.78
C TYR A 20 -1.26 29.04 -16.81
N GLU A 21 -1.54 27.82 -16.37
CA GLU A 21 -1.96 26.77 -17.31
C GLU A 21 -3.40 26.93 -17.80
N GLY A 22 -4.27 27.59 -17.03
CA GLY A 22 -5.70 27.77 -17.31
C GLY A 22 -5.98 28.73 -18.47
N GLN A 23 -7.09 28.53 -19.17
CA GLN A 23 -7.58 29.38 -20.27
C GLN A 23 -8.85 30.13 -19.86
N ASP A 24 -9.06 31.33 -20.42
CA ASP A 24 -10.37 31.98 -20.38
C ASP A 24 -11.33 31.22 -21.31
N LEU A 25 -12.35 30.59 -20.73
CA LEU A 25 -13.32 29.77 -21.47
C LEU A 25 -14.26 30.59 -22.37
N PHE A 26 -14.26 31.92 -22.22
CA PHE A 26 -15.14 32.83 -22.95
C PHE A 26 -14.38 33.84 -23.82
N ALA A 27 -13.07 33.63 -24.03
CA ALA A 27 -12.30 34.42 -24.97
C ALA A 27 -12.83 34.26 -26.40
N ASP A 28 -12.85 35.35 -27.16
CA ASP A 28 -13.30 35.33 -28.57
C ASP A 28 -12.42 34.43 -29.45
N ASP A 29 -11.16 34.21 -29.06
CA ASP A 29 -10.16 33.37 -29.70
C ASP A 29 -9.87 32.07 -28.91
N PHE A 30 -10.86 31.57 -28.15
CA PHE A 30 -10.73 30.33 -27.41
C PHE A 30 -10.41 29.12 -28.32
N GLU A 31 -9.29 28.45 -28.04
CA GLU A 31 -8.87 27.23 -28.72
C GLU A 31 -9.00 26.01 -27.79
N PRO A 32 -9.85 25.02 -28.12
CA PRO A 32 -10.02 23.83 -27.29
C PRO A 32 -8.71 23.06 -27.07
N ARG A 33 -8.50 22.59 -25.84
CA ARG A 33 -7.35 21.75 -25.51
C ARG A 33 -7.46 20.39 -26.19
N LYS A 34 -6.33 19.89 -26.68
CA LYS A 34 -6.23 18.52 -27.22
C LYS A 34 -6.16 17.45 -26.12
N TRP A 35 -5.78 17.85 -24.91
CA TRP A 35 -5.67 17.00 -23.75
C TRP A 35 -5.77 17.83 -22.46
N VAL A 36 -6.09 17.17 -21.35
CA VAL A 36 -6.04 17.74 -20.01
C VAL A 36 -5.23 16.82 -19.09
N ALA A 37 -4.45 17.41 -18.19
CA ALA A 37 -3.75 16.68 -17.14
C ALA A 37 -4.56 16.70 -15.84
N SER A 38 -4.33 15.71 -14.99
CA SER A 38 -4.73 15.77 -13.58
C SER A 38 -3.69 15.06 -12.72
N ALA A 39 -3.52 15.55 -11.49
CA ALA A 39 -2.65 14.97 -10.50
C ALA A 39 -3.42 14.68 -9.20
N LYS A 40 -2.99 13.63 -8.51
CA LYS A 40 -3.38 13.28 -7.15
C LYS A 40 -2.11 12.90 -6.41
N ASP A 41 -1.87 13.52 -5.26
CA ASP A 41 -0.79 13.17 -4.35
C ASP A 41 -1.41 12.48 -3.14
N ARG A 42 -1.76 13.25 -2.11
CA ARG A 42 -2.48 12.75 -0.95
C ARG A 42 -4.00 12.86 -1.11
N LEU A 43 -4.74 11.86 -0.65
CA LEU A 43 -6.18 11.97 -0.41
C LEU A 43 -6.46 11.60 1.05
N ASP A 44 -6.93 12.59 1.83
CA ASP A 44 -7.06 12.46 3.28
C ASP A 44 -5.71 12.09 3.92
N HIS A 45 -5.58 10.96 4.62
CA HIS A 45 -4.30 10.49 5.17
C HIS A 45 -3.60 9.48 4.26
N THR A 46 -4.14 9.16 3.09
CA THR A 46 -3.48 8.22 2.19
C THR A 46 -2.48 8.96 1.31
N ILE A 47 -1.18 8.66 1.49
CA ILE A 47 -0.13 9.10 0.58
C ILE A 47 -0.23 8.30 -0.72
N ASP A 48 -0.30 9.00 -1.85
CA ASP A 48 -0.32 8.43 -3.18
C ASP A 48 0.44 9.37 -4.14
N ARG A 49 0.66 8.92 -5.37
CA ARG A 49 1.09 9.78 -6.47
C ARG A 49 0.57 9.19 -7.76
N VAL A 50 -0.38 9.89 -8.37
CA VAL A 50 -1.06 9.52 -9.61
C VAL A 50 -1.04 10.71 -10.55
N ARG A 51 -0.71 10.44 -11.81
CA ARG A 51 -0.74 11.43 -12.88
C ARG A 51 -1.52 10.88 -14.05
N THR A 52 -2.36 11.70 -14.66
CA THR A 52 -3.20 11.26 -15.78
C THR A 52 -3.25 12.29 -16.88
N ILE A 53 -3.27 11.79 -18.12
CA ILE A 53 -3.56 12.56 -19.33
C ILE A 53 -4.85 12.04 -19.93
N ARG A 54 -5.75 12.94 -20.27
CA ARG A 54 -7.03 12.66 -20.90
C ARG A 54 -7.12 13.43 -22.22
N THR A 55 -7.28 12.71 -23.32
CA THR A 55 -7.64 13.28 -24.65
C THR A 55 -9.16 13.25 -24.82
N ASP A 56 -9.70 13.31 -26.04
CA ASP A 56 -11.14 13.14 -26.29
C ASP A 56 -11.59 11.68 -26.21
N GLN A 57 -10.74 10.70 -26.60
CA GLN A 57 -11.11 9.28 -26.61
C GLN A 57 -10.47 8.47 -25.49
N PHE A 58 -9.22 8.78 -25.14
CA PHE A 58 -8.47 7.94 -24.20
C PHE A 58 -8.13 8.65 -22.90
N ARG A 59 -7.98 7.86 -21.84
CA ARG A 59 -7.35 8.27 -20.58
C ARG A 59 -6.17 7.36 -20.32
N TYR A 60 -5.02 7.97 -20.06
CA TYR A 60 -3.82 7.32 -19.57
C TYR A 60 -3.59 7.73 -18.12
N THR A 61 -3.26 6.78 -17.25
CA THR A 61 -2.95 7.01 -15.84
C THR A 61 -1.65 6.31 -15.50
N ARG A 62 -0.74 7.00 -14.80
CA ARG A 62 0.48 6.45 -14.23
C ARG A 62 0.38 6.48 -12.71
N ASN A 63 0.51 5.31 -12.09
CA ASN A 63 0.54 5.12 -10.65
C ASN A 63 1.99 4.96 -10.19
N TYR A 64 2.41 5.70 -9.18
CA TYR A 64 3.80 5.66 -8.69
C TYR A 64 3.96 4.88 -7.37
N LYS A 65 2.87 4.72 -6.60
CA LYS A 65 2.85 3.91 -5.37
C LYS A 65 2.20 2.55 -5.65
N LEU A 66 3.03 1.57 -6.01
CA LEU A 66 2.62 0.20 -6.38
C LEU A 66 2.74 -0.80 -5.21
N ASP A 67 3.32 -0.35 -4.12
CA ASP A 67 3.42 -1.06 -2.85
C ASP A 67 2.08 -1.14 -2.09
N ARG A 68 1.00 -0.65 -2.70
CA ARG A 68 -0.34 -0.61 -2.10
C ARG A 68 -1.41 -0.72 -3.20
N VAL A 69 -2.56 -1.31 -2.85
CA VAL A 69 -3.69 -1.44 -3.78
C VAL A 69 -4.40 -0.10 -4.04
N LEU A 70 -5.38 -0.09 -4.94
CA LEU A 70 -6.18 1.11 -5.22
C LEU A 70 -7.08 1.53 -4.03
N LEU A 71 -7.71 0.56 -3.35
CA LEU A 71 -8.68 0.82 -2.28
C LEU A 71 -8.01 1.11 -0.94
N GLN A 72 -7.35 2.26 -0.81
CA GLN A 72 -6.66 2.63 0.43
C GLN A 72 -7.59 3.05 1.58
N PRO A 73 -7.17 2.86 2.86
CA PRO A 73 -7.94 3.29 4.03
C PRO A 73 -8.17 4.80 4.05
N GLN A 74 -9.44 5.22 4.16
CA GLN A 74 -9.83 6.63 4.09
C GLN A 74 -11.03 6.92 5.00
N TYR A 75 -11.41 8.20 5.14
CA TYR A 75 -12.64 8.61 5.85
C TYR A 75 -13.92 7.82 5.46
N ARG A 76 -13.95 7.26 4.24
CA ARG A 76 -15.04 6.46 3.71
C ARG A 76 -15.12 5.02 4.23
N ASP A 77 -14.11 4.55 4.97
CA ASP A 77 -14.05 3.16 5.47
C ASP A 77 -15.18 2.81 6.44
N SER A 78 -15.69 3.82 7.14
CA SER A 78 -16.83 3.69 8.04
C SER A 78 -18.20 3.63 7.33
N GLN A 79 -18.25 3.89 6.02
CA GLN A 79 -19.49 4.00 5.27
C GLN A 79 -20.02 2.63 4.87
N GLU A 80 -21.35 2.45 4.91
CA GLU A 80 -22.03 1.17 4.65
C GLU A 80 -21.70 0.58 3.27
N TYR A 81 -21.55 1.43 2.24
CA TYR A 81 -21.19 0.94 0.91
C TYR A 81 -19.80 0.31 0.88
N LEU A 82 -18.85 0.82 1.68
CA LEU A 82 -17.51 0.26 1.73
C LEU A 82 -17.46 -0.98 2.60
N LYS A 83 -18.18 -1.00 3.73
CA LYS A 83 -18.35 -2.22 4.53
C LYS A 83 -18.90 -3.37 3.70
N ASN A 84 -19.99 -3.13 2.98
CA ASN A 84 -20.58 -4.13 2.08
C ASN A 84 -19.61 -4.59 0.98
N LEU A 85 -18.82 -3.68 0.37
CA LEU A 85 -17.79 -4.06 -0.60
C LEU A 85 -16.77 -5.01 0.03
N LYS A 86 -16.31 -4.72 1.25
CA LYS A 86 -15.35 -5.55 1.98
C LYS A 86 -15.94 -6.91 2.38
N GLU A 87 -17.20 -6.93 2.81
CA GLU A 87 -17.94 -8.17 3.15
C GLU A 87 -18.16 -9.07 1.93
N LEU A 88 -18.51 -8.50 0.77
CA LEU A 88 -18.65 -9.25 -0.49
C LEU A 88 -17.32 -9.85 -0.95
N TYR A 89 -16.22 -9.11 -0.79
CA TYR A 89 -14.91 -9.68 -1.08
C TYR A 89 -14.59 -10.84 -0.11
N ALA A 90 -14.81 -10.63 1.20
CA ALA A 90 -14.54 -11.63 2.24
C ALA A 90 -15.31 -12.94 2.06
N SER A 91 -16.56 -12.84 1.61
CA SER A 91 -17.42 -13.99 1.32
C SER A 91 -17.12 -14.65 -0.03
N GLY A 92 -16.24 -14.06 -0.85
CA GLY A 92 -15.97 -14.50 -2.22
C GLY A 92 -17.11 -14.20 -3.20
N GLU A 93 -18.07 -13.36 -2.81
CA GLU A 93 -19.25 -13.00 -3.62
C GLU A 93 -19.02 -11.76 -4.50
N LEU A 94 -17.90 -11.04 -4.32
CA LEU A 94 -17.56 -9.89 -5.15
C LEU A 94 -17.14 -10.30 -6.57
N SER A 95 -17.65 -9.60 -7.58
CA SER A 95 -17.31 -9.86 -8.98
C SER A 95 -15.81 -9.74 -9.25
N GLU A 96 -15.29 -10.57 -10.15
CA GLU A 96 -13.86 -10.60 -10.53
C GLU A 96 -13.29 -9.22 -10.90
N ASP A 97 -14.04 -8.38 -11.62
CA ASP A 97 -13.57 -7.04 -11.99
C ASP A 97 -13.39 -6.13 -10.78
N LEU A 98 -14.33 -6.11 -9.85
CA LEU A 98 -14.23 -5.30 -8.64
C LEU A 98 -13.15 -5.86 -7.69
N THR A 99 -13.03 -7.19 -7.60
CA THR A 99 -11.95 -7.88 -6.90
C THR A 99 -10.59 -7.42 -7.44
N ARG A 100 -10.40 -7.48 -8.77
CA ARG A 100 -9.18 -7.05 -9.44
C ARG A 100 -8.89 -5.55 -9.26
N ILE A 101 -9.90 -4.69 -9.42
CA ILE A 101 -9.71 -3.23 -9.41
C ILE A 101 -9.40 -2.72 -8.00
N TYR A 102 -10.17 -3.15 -7.00
CA TYR A 102 -10.04 -2.61 -5.65
C TYR A 102 -9.04 -3.36 -4.78
N PHE A 103 -8.86 -4.66 -5.04
CA PHE A 103 -8.13 -5.56 -4.16
C PHE A 103 -6.97 -6.31 -4.84
N GLY A 104 -6.84 -6.19 -6.16
CA GLY A 104 -5.72 -6.77 -6.90
C GLY A 104 -4.47 -5.89 -6.90
N GLU A 105 -3.43 -6.42 -7.52
CA GLU A 105 -2.20 -5.67 -7.80
C GLU A 105 -2.49 -4.37 -8.53
N ARG A 106 -1.92 -3.28 -8.03
CA ARG A 106 -2.10 -1.98 -8.66
C ARG A 106 -1.22 -1.91 -9.91
N PRO A 107 -1.80 -1.69 -11.10
CA PRO A 107 -1.00 -1.54 -12.31
C PRO A 107 -0.19 -0.24 -12.27
N GLU A 108 1.08 -0.30 -12.71
CA GLU A 108 1.91 0.90 -12.89
C GLU A 108 1.29 1.88 -13.87
N GLU A 109 0.67 1.36 -14.92
CA GLU A 109 0.07 2.15 -15.98
C GLU A 109 -1.30 1.60 -16.37
N GLU A 110 -2.21 2.52 -16.65
CA GLU A 110 -3.56 2.23 -17.07
C GLU A 110 -3.92 3.03 -18.32
N PHE A 111 -4.61 2.39 -19.26
CA PHE A 111 -5.04 3.03 -20.49
C PHE A 111 -6.46 2.59 -20.84
N TYR A 112 -7.37 3.55 -20.98
CA TYR A 112 -8.80 3.29 -21.19
C TYR A 112 -9.34 4.06 -22.38
N ASP A 113 -10.14 3.39 -23.22
CA ASP A 113 -11.01 4.04 -24.21
C ASP A 113 -12.29 4.48 -23.50
N VAL A 114 -12.36 5.72 -23.05
CA VAL A 114 -13.47 6.16 -22.20
C VAL A 114 -14.76 6.45 -22.99
N VAL A 115 -14.70 6.39 -24.33
CA VAL A 115 -15.89 6.51 -25.19
C VAL A 115 -16.59 5.16 -25.26
N ASN A 116 -15.82 4.08 -25.47
CA ASN A 116 -16.37 2.73 -25.58
C ASN A 116 -16.47 2.00 -24.24
N ASP A 117 -15.62 2.35 -23.26
CA ASP A 117 -15.64 1.88 -21.88
C ASP A 117 -15.67 3.08 -20.91
N PRO A 118 -16.83 3.76 -20.78
CA PRO A 118 -16.96 4.94 -19.91
C PRO A 118 -16.68 4.63 -18.43
N ALA A 119 -16.90 3.37 -18.01
CA ALA A 119 -16.64 2.91 -16.65
C ALA A 119 -15.16 2.61 -16.39
N GLN A 120 -14.32 2.56 -17.43
CA GLN A 120 -12.87 2.34 -17.33
C GLN A 120 -12.52 1.03 -16.60
N VAL A 121 -13.21 -0.05 -16.96
CA VAL A 121 -13.04 -1.37 -16.34
C VAL A 121 -11.92 -2.17 -17.01
N HIS A 122 -11.76 -2.00 -18.34
CA HIS A 122 -10.87 -2.80 -19.17
C HIS A 122 -9.59 -2.02 -19.50
N ASN A 123 -8.52 -2.30 -18.75
CA ASN A 123 -7.23 -1.69 -18.98
C ASN A 123 -6.59 -2.21 -20.28
N LEU A 124 -6.43 -1.33 -21.27
CA LEU A 124 -5.89 -1.60 -22.60
C LEU A 124 -4.37 -1.41 -22.69
N ILE A 125 -3.68 -1.15 -21.57
CA ILE A 125 -2.24 -0.80 -21.56
C ILE A 125 -1.35 -1.81 -22.28
N ASN A 126 -1.71 -3.10 -22.22
CA ASN A 126 -0.96 -4.21 -22.82
C ASN A 126 -1.50 -4.66 -24.19
N ASP A 127 -2.58 -4.04 -24.69
CA ASP A 127 -3.15 -4.41 -25.99
C ASP A 127 -2.24 -3.87 -27.12
N PRO A 128 -1.70 -4.74 -28.01
CA PRO A 128 -0.86 -4.34 -29.12
C PRO A 128 -1.50 -3.31 -30.07
N LYS A 129 -2.83 -3.30 -30.18
CA LYS A 129 -3.59 -2.39 -31.03
C LYS A 129 -3.44 -0.94 -30.60
N TYR A 130 -3.31 -0.67 -29.30
CA TYR A 130 -3.33 0.69 -28.74
C TYR A 130 -1.94 1.23 -28.42
N GLN A 131 -0.86 0.48 -28.67
CA GLN A 131 0.48 0.87 -28.26
C GLN A 131 0.93 2.22 -28.82
N LYS A 132 0.52 2.59 -30.04
CA LYS A 132 0.84 3.92 -30.58
C LYS A 132 0.20 5.05 -29.76
N GLU A 133 -1.06 4.88 -29.37
CA GLU A 133 -1.78 5.86 -28.54
C GLU A 133 -1.22 5.89 -27.11
N VAL A 134 -0.88 4.74 -26.55
CA VAL A 134 -0.21 4.66 -25.24
C VAL A 134 1.10 5.44 -25.26
N GLN A 135 1.95 5.27 -26.27
CA GLN A 135 3.21 6.01 -26.36
C GLN A 135 3.01 7.51 -26.53
N LEU A 136 1.99 7.93 -27.28
CA LEU A 136 1.62 9.35 -27.35
C LEU A 136 1.25 9.89 -25.97
N HIS A 137 0.41 9.18 -25.21
CA HIS A 137 -0.02 9.65 -23.88
C HIS A 137 1.12 9.64 -22.85
N ARG A 138 2.04 8.67 -22.92
CA ARG A 138 3.28 8.67 -22.13
C ARG A 138 4.08 9.95 -22.39
N HIS A 139 4.32 10.27 -23.67
CA HIS A 139 5.06 11.47 -24.04
C HIS A 139 4.36 12.75 -23.59
N LEU A 140 3.04 12.86 -23.78
CA LEU A 140 2.26 14.00 -23.28
C LEU A 140 2.39 14.16 -21.76
N LEU A 141 2.38 13.04 -21.02
CA LEU A 141 2.55 13.09 -19.57
C LEU A 141 3.97 13.54 -19.20
N ASP A 142 4.98 12.95 -19.84
CA ASP A 142 6.39 13.27 -19.54
C ASP A 142 6.71 14.74 -19.85
N ASP A 143 6.20 15.27 -20.96
CA ASP A 143 6.36 16.69 -21.32
C ASP A 143 5.69 17.62 -20.31
N TRP A 144 4.49 17.28 -19.83
CA TRP A 144 3.81 18.06 -18.81
C TRP A 144 4.56 18.01 -17.47
N LEU A 145 5.03 16.83 -17.05
CA LEU A 145 5.82 16.68 -15.82
C LEU A 145 7.17 17.41 -15.90
N ALA A 146 7.77 17.53 -17.09
CA ALA A 146 9.02 18.26 -17.28
C ALA A 146 8.89 19.78 -17.03
N ALA A 147 7.67 20.34 -17.08
CA ALA A 147 7.41 21.72 -16.69
C ALA A 147 7.47 21.91 -15.15
N GLY A 148 7.29 20.84 -14.38
CA GLY A 148 7.45 20.80 -12.92
C GLY A 148 6.37 19.97 -12.23
N ASP A 149 6.80 19.11 -11.30
CA ASP A 149 5.91 18.31 -10.45
C ASP A 149 6.41 18.29 -9.00
N ALA A 150 5.86 19.16 -8.16
CA ALA A 150 6.25 19.22 -6.75
C ALA A 150 5.91 17.94 -5.98
N GLY A 151 4.92 17.16 -6.44
CA GLY A 151 4.55 15.88 -5.85
C GLY A 151 5.49 14.73 -6.22
N GLU A 152 6.57 15.00 -6.96
CA GLU A 152 7.66 14.03 -7.13
C GLU A 152 8.44 13.79 -5.83
N ALA A 153 8.55 14.81 -4.98
CA ALA A 153 9.17 14.68 -3.67
C ALA A 153 8.18 14.11 -2.65
N GLU A 154 8.66 13.24 -1.77
CA GLU A 154 7.89 12.79 -0.62
C GLU A 154 7.61 13.95 0.35
N GLU A 155 6.48 13.88 1.07
CA GLU A 155 6.16 14.84 2.12
C GLU A 155 7.24 14.83 3.22
N THR A 156 7.56 16.00 3.79
CA THR A 156 8.56 16.07 4.87
C THR A 156 8.02 15.45 6.16
N PRO A 157 8.91 14.98 7.07
CA PRO A 157 8.51 14.53 8.39
C PRO A 157 7.60 15.51 9.14
N GLU A 158 7.83 16.82 9.00
CA GLU A 158 7.02 17.87 9.62
C GLU A 158 5.61 17.92 9.03
N ALA A 159 5.49 17.81 7.70
CA ALA A 159 4.20 17.78 7.01
C ALA A 159 3.41 16.52 7.37
N LEU A 160 4.07 15.37 7.44
CA LEU A 160 3.46 14.10 7.83
C LEU A 160 2.97 14.16 9.29
N ARG A 161 3.79 14.64 10.24
CA ARG A 161 3.34 14.84 11.63
C ARG A 161 2.16 15.81 11.74
N HIS A 162 2.21 16.93 11.03
CA HIS A 162 1.10 17.89 11.06
C HIS A 162 -0.21 17.27 10.55
N ASN A 163 -0.17 16.55 9.43
CA ASN A 163 -1.35 15.94 8.85
C ASN A 163 -1.86 14.73 9.66
N GLY A 164 -0.96 13.88 10.16
CA GLY A 164 -1.31 12.60 10.79
C GLY A 164 -1.51 12.62 12.30
N ASP A 165 -0.87 13.56 13.01
CA ASP A 165 -0.81 13.58 14.47
C ASP A 165 -1.50 14.81 15.08
N ASP A 166 -1.22 15.99 14.54
CA ASP A 166 -1.71 17.25 15.11
C ASP A 166 -3.14 17.59 14.65
N TRP A 167 -3.49 17.22 13.41
CA TRP A 167 -4.78 17.56 12.84
C TRP A 167 -5.89 16.63 13.36
N GLN A 168 -6.88 17.21 14.03
CA GLN A 168 -8.06 16.50 14.57
C GLN A 168 -8.93 15.77 13.51
N GLY A 169 -8.65 15.98 12.21
CA GLY A 169 -9.41 15.42 11.09
C GLY A 169 -9.07 13.98 10.73
N GLY A 170 -7.99 13.40 11.26
CA GLY A 170 -7.77 11.96 11.15
C GLY A 170 -6.52 11.47 11.87
N ARG A 171 -6.11 10.24 11.53
CA ARG A 171 -5.25 9.41 12.39
C ARG A 171 -3.90 9.03 11.77
N GLY A 172 -3.65 9.37 10.50
CA GLY A 172 -2.40 9.01 9.82
C GLY A 172 -2.09 7.52 9.88
N VAL A 173 -2.86 6.67 9.19
CA VAL A 173 -2.77 5.20 9.33
C VAL A 173 -1.88 4.54 8.27
N ASN A 174 -1.20 5.31 7.43
CA ASN A 174 -0.32 4.78 6.39
C ASN A 174 1.12 4.60 6.91
N PRO A 175 1.92 3.69 6.33
CA PRO A 175 3.30 3.44 6.77
C PRO A 175 4.21 4.68 6.79
N GLU A 176 3.94 5.67 5.94
CA GLU A 176 4.70 6.92 5.93
C GLU A 176 4.59 7.72 7.25
N TYR A 177 3.50 7.57 8.00
CA TYR A 177 3.37 8.22 9.31
C TYR A 177 4.19 7.51 10.39
N GLU A 178 4.26 6.18 10.33
CA GLU A 178 4.98 5.36 11.32
C GLU A 178 6.47 5.71 11.36
N ILE A 179 7.08 5.99 10.21
CA ILE A 179 8.50 6.39 10.13
C ILE A 179 8.81 7.67 10.94
N ASN A 180 7.81 8.52 11.16
CA ASN A 180 7.98 9.83 11.78
C ASN A 180 7.58 9.88 13.25
N ARG A 181 7.03 8.79 13.78
CA ARG A 181 6.50 8.69 15.14
C ARG A 181 7.50 7.96 16.05
N PRO A 182 7.50 8.26 17.36
CA PRO A 182 8.30 7.51 18.31
C PRO A 182 7.76 6.08 18.47
N ASP A 183 8.68 5.14 18.66
CA ASP A 183 8.47 3.76 19.07
C ASP A 183 9.31 3.58 20.35
N SER A 184 8.63 3.58 21.50
CA SER A 184 9.26 3.66 22.82
C SER A 184 9.78 2.31 23.32
N ASP A 185 9.19 1.20 22.91
CA ASP A 185 9.55 -0.14 23.36
C ASP A 185 10.31 -0.97 22.30
N GLY A 186 10.40 -0.44 21.08
CA GLY A 186 11.22 -0.94 19.99
C GLY A 186 10.59 -2.13 19.25
N ASP A 187 9.30 -2.40 19.43
CA ASP A 187 8.58 -3.49 18.78
C ASP A 187 8.33 -3.21 17.28
N GLY A 188 8.64 -2.00 16.81
CA GLY A 188 8.51 -1.59 15.43
C GLY A 188 7.14 -1.01 15.05
N LEU A 189 6.25 -0.79 15.99
CA LEU A 189 5.02 -0.02 15.82
C LEU A 189 5.16 1.28 16.62
N SER A 190 4.60 2.37 16.11
CA SER A 190 4.69 3.61 16.87
C SER A 190 3.71 3.63 18.04
N ASP A 191 4.09 4.28 19.14
CA ASP A 191 3.26 4.38 20.34
C ASP A 191 1.84 4.88 20.01
N LYS A 192 1.78 5.84 19.07
CA LYS A 192 0.54 6.45 18.61
C LYS A 192 -0.34 5.46 17.84
N TRP A 193 0.27 4.65 16.98
CA TRP A 193 -0.44 3.64 16.22
C TRP A 193 -1.02 2.57 17.14
N GLU A 194 -0.24 2.15 18.14
CA GLU A 194 -0.69 1.19 19.15
C GLU A 194 -1.88 1.74 19.96
N GLU A 195 -1.78 2.99 20.44
CA GLU A 195 -2.89 3.65 21.13
C GLU A 195 -4.16 3.73 20.27
N ILE A 196 -4.01 4.02 18.98
CA ILE A 196 -5.13 4.11 18.02
C ILE A 196 -5.82 2.75 17.84
N ASN A 197 -5.05 1.66 17.90
CA ASN A 197 -5.52 0.29 17.73
C ASN A 197 -5.75 -0.45 19.07
N GLY A 198 -5.66 0.25 20.21
CA GLY A 198 -5.96 -0.30 21.52
C GLY A 198 -4.90 -1.24 22.10
N ARG A 199 -3.65 -1.11 21.65
CA ARG A 199 -2.45 -1.82 22.17
C ARG A 199 -1.73 -0.95 23.22
N ASP A 200 -0.90 -1.57 24.07
CA ASP A 200 -0.14 -0.87 25.13
C ASP A 200 1.30 -0.59 24.66
N PRO A 201 1.68 0.67 24.37
CA PRO A 201 2.95 1.02 23.74
C PRO A 201 4.19 0.90 24.63
N ARG A 202 4.06 0.12 25.70
CA ARG A 202 5.07 -0.06 26.74
C ARG A 202 5.18 -1.51 27.18
N ASP A 203 4.41 -2.41 26.58
CA ASP A 203 4.49 -3.82 26.91
C ASP A 203 5.67 -4.51 26.22
N GLY A 204 6.29 -3.87 25.22
CA GLY A 204 7.41 -4.41 24.45
C GLY A 204 7.02 -5.71 23.75
N ARG A 205 5.73 -5.90 23.44
CA ARG A 205 5.23 -7.16 22.90
C ARG A 205 5.18 -7.05 21.40
N LEU A 206 6.04 -7.83 20.75
CA LEU A 206 5.94 -8.05 19.32
C LEU A 206 4.65 -8.81 19.01
N ALA A 207 3.64 -8.11 18.50
CA ALA A 207 2.36 -8.66 18.11
C ALA A 207 1.87 -8.01 16.81
N TYR A 208 2.00 -8.74 15.71
CA TYR A 208 1.54 -8.34 14.39
C TYR A 208 0.33 -9.17 13.99
N GLU A 209 -0.84 -8.55 14.00
CA GLU A 209 -2.12 -9.18 13.67
C GLU A 209 -2.60 -8.76 12.27
N PHE A 210 -1.99 -7.73 11.68
CA PHE A 210 -2.33 -7.16 10.38
C PHE A 210 -3.78 -6.62 10.26
N ASP A 211 -4.64 -6.84 11.25
CA ASP A 211 -6.09 -6.61 11.32
C ASP A 211 -6.52 -5.15 11.47
N CYS A 212 -5.57 -4.23 11.62
CA CYS A 212 -5.78 -2.81 11.90
C CYS A 212 -6.23 -1.99 10.68
N GLY A 213 -6.95 -2.63 9.76
CA GLY A 213 -7.32 -2.12 8.45
C GLY A 213 -6.49 -2.82 7.39
N GLY A 214 -7.17 -3.62 6.56
CA GLY A 214 -6.57 -4.23 5.37
C GLY A 214 -5.69 -3.21 4.65
N TRP A 215 -4.60 -3.66 4.01
CA TRP A 215 -3.61 -2.85 3.29
C TRP A 215 -2.37 -2.38 4.06
N GLN A 216 -2.28 -2.59 5.38
CA GLN A 216 -1.03 -2.35 6.12
C GLN A 216 -0.27 -3.67 6.35
N THR A 217 1.04 -3.64 6.16
CA THR A 217 1.92 -4.77 6.45
C THR A 217 2.56 -4.69 7.84
N GLU A 218 2.19 -3.69 8.65
CA GLU A 218 2.80 -3.39 9.96
C GLU A 218 4.35 -3.32 9.88
N GLY A 219 4.86 -2.77 8.77
CA GLY A 219 6.29 -2.62 8.52
C GLY A 219 6.99 -3.88 8.02
N TRP A 220 6.25 -4.96 7.74
CA TRP A 220 6.78 -6.14 7.06
C TRP A 220 6.98 -5.88 5.57
N LEU A 221 8.03 -6.47 5.02
CA LEU A 221 8.42 -6.36 3.61
C LEU A 221 8.62 -7.74 3.00
N GLY A 222 8.25 -7.89 1.72
CA GLY A 222 8.48 -9.10 0.96
C GLY A 222 9.80 -9.07 0.19
N LYS A 223 10.65 -10.08 0.38
CA LYS A 223 11.88 -10.28 -0.41
C LYS A 223 11.78 -11.56 -1.21
N GLY A 224 12.01 -11.48 -2.52
CA GLY A 224 11.85 -12.63 -3.42
C GLY A 224 10.39 -13.04 -3.62
N ILE A 225 9.46 -12.19 -3.21
CA ILE A 225 8.02 -12.24 -3.44
C ILE A 225 7.72 -11.18 -4.52
N ALA A 226 6.96 -11.56 -5.55
CA ALA A 226 6.63 -10.65 -6.65
C ALA A 226 5.36 -9.84 -6.38
N ASP A 227 4.50 -10.38 -5.53
CA ASP A 227 3.21 -9.80 -5.16
C ASP A 227 3.40 -8.75 -4.06
N ASN A 228 2.47 -7.82 -3.97
CA ASN A 228 2.25 -7.05 -2.77
C ASN A 228 1.85 -8.02 -1.64
N ILE A 229 2.54 -7.93 -0.51
CA ILE A 229 2.28 -8.84 0.61
C ILE A 229 1.13 -8.38 1.50
N ALA A 230 0.63 -7.16 1.35
CA ALA A 230 -0.50 -6.67 2.13
C ALA A 230 -1.76 -7.44 1.73
N GLY A 231 -2.18 -8.35 2.60
CA GLY A 231 -3.43 -9.07 2.46
C GLY A 231 -4.62 -8.16 2.81
N PHE A 232 -5.79 -8.60 2.39
CA PHE A 232 -6.97 -7.74 2.40
C PHE A 232 -7.70 -7.70 3.75
N GLN A 233 -7.73 -8.80 4.49
CA GLN A 233 -8.58 -8.94 5.68
C GLN A 233 -7.81 -8.89 7.00
N GLY A 234 -6.66 -8.23 6.99
CA GLY A 234 -5.76 -8.31 8.13
C GLY A 234 -4.92 -9.56 8.11
N THR A 235 -4.30 -9.78 6.95
CA THR A 235 -3.35 -10.85 6.73
C THR A 235 -2.22 -10.32 5.88
N LEU A 236 -1.13 -11.06 5.78
CA LEU A 236 -0.20 -10.95 4.66
C LEU A 236 -0.53 -12.04 3.64
N GLY A 237 -0.79 -11.67 2.39
CA GLY A 237 -1.18 -12.61 1.33
C GLY A 237 -0.23 -12.50 0.14
N PHE A 238 0.36 -13.61 -0.31
CA PHE A 238 1.32 -13.61 -1.43
C PHE A 238 1.63 -15.02 -1.95
N SER A 239 2.31 -15.09 -3.08
CA SER A 239 2.77 -16.33 -3.71
C SER A 239 4.23 -16.64 -3.39
N VAL A 240 4.54 -17.92 -3.13
CA VAL A 240 5.92 -18.38 -2.93
C VAL A 240 6.76 -18.18 -4.20
N GLY A 241 7.88 -17.49 -4.05
CA GLY A 241 8.90 -17.25 -5.06
C GLY A 241 10.12 -18.16 -4.90
N LYS A 242 11.25 -17.75 -5.48
CA LYS A 242 12.49 -18.59 -5.51
C LYS A 242 13.23 -18.60 -4.16
N LYS A 243 13.09 -17.54 -3.36
CA LYS A 243 13.68 -17.33 -2.03
C LYS A 243 12.81 -16.36 -1.23
N SER A 244 11.54 -16.71 -1.05
CA SER A 244 10.58 -15.84 -0.37
C SER A 244 10.98 -15.64 1.08
N LYS A 245 10.99 -14.39 1.50
CA LYS A 245 11.11 -14.01 2.91
C LYS A 245 10.15 -12.87 3.21
N LEU A 246 9.48 -12.96 4.34
CA LEU A 246 8.94 -11.79 5.02
C LEU A 246 10.03 -11.24 5.93
N MET A 247 10.19 -9.93 5.94
CA MET A 247 11.24 -9.24 6.69
C MET A 247 10.65 -8.09 7.49
N ARG A 248 10.97 -8.03 8.78
CA ARG A 248 10.70 -6.89 9.65
C ARG A 248 12.05 -6.38 10.16
N ASP A 249 12.47 -5.22 9.66
CA ASP A 249 13.74 -4.58 10.02
C ASP A 249 13.49 -3.30 10.84
N GLY A 250 14.53 -2.82 11.54
CA GLY A 250 14.45 -1.56 12.28
C GLY A 250 13.83 -1.69 13.66
N LEU A 251 13.75 -2.92 14.19
CA LEU A 251 13.34 -3.17 15.56
C LEU A 251 14.42 -2.67 16.54
N SER A 252 14.01 -2.38 17.75
CA SER A 252 14.90 -2.13 18.89
C SER A 252 14.43 -2.85 20.16
N LEU A 253 13.65 -3.91 19.99
CA LEU A 253 13.06 -4.71 21.04
C LEU A 253 14.13 -5.39 21.90
N THR A 254 13.93 -5.42 23.22
CA THR A 254 14.77 -6.23 24.13
C THR A 254 14.09 -7.57 24.41
N ALA A 255 14.78 -8.67 24.13
CA ALA A 255 14.28 -10.02 24.39
C ALA A 255 13.94 -10.20 25.88
N GLY A 256 12.69 -10.61 26.15
CA GLY A 256 12.15 -10.81 27.48
C GLY A 256 12.52 -12.17 28.06
N SER A 257 12.71 -12.24 29.38
CA SER A 257 12.95 -13.52 30.07
C SER A 257 11.72 -14.44 30.12
N ASP A 258 10.54 -13.85 29.92
CA ASP A 258 9.25 -14.47 29.83
C ASP A 258 8.87 -14.88 28.40
N ASP A 259 9.54 -14.38 27.36
CA ASP A 259 9.30 -14.78 25.97
C ASP A 259 9.47 -16.30 25.79
N ARG A 260 8.38 -16.99 25.39
CA ARG A 260 8.32 -18.45 25.26
C ARG A 260 8.44 -18.90 23.82
N ASN A 261 7.58 -18.40 22.95
CA ASN A 261 7.50 -18.83 21.56
C ASN A 261 7.24 -17.65 20.63
N LEU A 262 7.80 -17.71 19.43
CA LEU A 262 7.29 -16.96 18.28
C LEU A 262 6.18 -17.79 17.65
N LEU A 263 4.95 -17.30 17.74
CA LEU A 263 3.79 -17.85 17.03
C LEU A 263 3.73 -17.26 15.63
N ILE A 264 3.53 -18.13 14.64
CA ILE A 264 3.16 -17.74 13.27
C ILE A 264 1.89 -18.50 12.91
N ARG A 265 0.79 -17.78 12.65
CA ARG A 265 -0.47 -18.34 12.14
C ARG A 265 -0.46 -18.22 10.62
N ILE A 266 -0.43 -19.35 9.90
CA ILE A 266 -0.17 -19.38 8.46
C ILE A 266 -0.94 -20.51 7.77
N ARG A 267 -1.42 -20.27 6.55
CA ARG A 267 -1.98 -21.30 5.65
C ARG A 267 -1.40 -21.19 4.25
N ALA A 268 -1.49 -22.29 3.50
CA ALA A 268 -1.00 -22.36 2.13
C ALA A 268 -1.81 -23.37 1.30
N GLU A 269 -1.99 -23.10 0.01
CA GLU A 269 -2.71 -24.02 -0.89
C GLU A 269 -1.89 -25.26 -1.29
N ARG A 270 -0.60 -25.27 -0.96
CA ARG A 270 0.30 -26.42 -1.16
C ARG A 270 1.28 -26.48 -0.01
N ASP A 271 1.84 -27.66 0.24
CA ASP A 271 2.88 -27.83 1.24
C ASP A 271 4.04 -26.85 1.04
N ILE A 272 4.39 -26.14 2.12
CA ILE A 272 5.52 -25.21 2.18
C ILE A 272 6.38 -25.53 3.40
N LYS A 273 7.58 -24.94 3.41
CA LYS A 273 8.50 -24.97 4.54
C LYS A 273 8.75 -23.57 5.03
N VAL A 274 8.72 -23.41 6.34
CA VAL A 274 8.90 -22.13 7.05
C VAL A 274 10.11 -22.24 7.97
N GLU A 275 10.95 -21.21 7.97
CA GLU A 275 12.07 -21.05 8.90
C GLU A 275 12.11 -19.61 9.39
N ALA A 276 12.18 -19.39 10.71
CA ALA A 276 12.25 -18.06 11.28
C ALA A 276 13.67 -17.69 11.70
N PHE A 277 13.98 -16.40 11.63
CA PHE A 277 15.28 -15.85 11.99
C PHE A 277 15.11 -14.58 12.82
N ALA A 278 16.02 -14.35 13.76
CA ALA A 278 16.20 -13.08 14.44
C ALA A 278 17.64 -12.61 14.24
N ASN A 279 17.84 -11.33 13.89
CA ASN A 279 19.16 -10.76 13.65
C ASN A 279 20.01 -11.59 12.64
N GLY A 280 19.34 -12.20 11.66
CA GLY A 280 19.95 -13.08 10.65
C GLY A 280 20.39 -14.47 11.15
N LYS A 281 20.08 -14.84 12.40
CA LYS A 281 20.34 -16.16 12.98
C LYS A 281 19.06 -16.97 13.07
N SER A 282 19.14 -18.27 12.78
CA SER A 282 17.98 -19.17 12.80
C SER A 282 17.41 -19.31 14.22
N LEU A 283 16.08 -19.24 14.33
CA LEU A 283 15.33 -19.38 15.58
C LEU A 283 14.91 -20.83 15.87
N GLY A 284 15.18 -21.77 14.98
CA GLY A 284 14.82 -23.17 15.20
C GLY A 284 14.89 -24.01 13.94
N ASP A 285 14.27 -25.17 13.99
CA ASP A 285 14.21 -26.06 12.84
C ASP A 285 13.25 -25.54 11.76
N VAL A 286 13.46 -26.01 10.53
CA VAL A 286 12.55 -25.78 9.41
C VAL A 286 11.25 -26.57 9.64
N ILE A 287 10.12 -25.86 9.71
CA ILE A 287 8.80 -26.45 9.94
C ILE A 287 8.10 -26.67 8.59
N THR A 288 7.50 -27.84 8.41
CA THR A 288 6.66 -28.11 7.23
C THR A 288 5.22 -27.74 7.54
N VAL A 289 4.63 -26.88 6.71
CA VAL A 289 3.22 -26.50 6.78
C VAL A 289 2.49 -27.27 5.67
N PRO A 290 1.62 -28.24 6.02
CA PRO A 290 0.82 -28.94 5.03
C PRO A 290 -0.22 -28.01 4.41
N SER A 291 -0.66 -28.33 3.19
CA SER A 291 -1.78 -27.62 2.58
C SER A 291 -3.06 -27.78 3.40
N ALA A 292 -3.72 -26.66 3.70
CA ALA A 292 -5.00 -26.61 4.40
C ALA A 292 -5.71 -25.27 4.16
N ASP A 293 -7.04 -25.29 4.25
CA ASP A 293 -7.86 -24.07 4.23
C ASP A 293 -7.82 -23.32 5.58
N GLU A 294 -7.56 -24.06 6.66
CA GLU A 294 -7.41 -23.56 8.03
C GLU A 294 -5.96 -23.13 8.33
N TYR A 295 -5.78 -22.14 9.20
CA TYR A 295 -4.45 -21.72 9.64
C TYR A 295 -3.79 -22.75 10.55
N ALA A 296 -2.53 -23.07 10.26
CA ALA A 296 -1.65 -23.79 11.16
C ALA A 296 -0.99 -22.82 12.15
N GLU A 297 -0.84 -23.25 13.39
CA GLU A 297 -0.07 -22.54 14.41
C GLU A 297 1.36 -23.10 14.49
N LEU A 298 2.34 -22.28 14.11
CA LEU A 298 3.74 -22.63 14.24
C LEU A 298 4.29 -21.99 15.51
N LEU A 299 4.63 -22.82 16.51
CA LEU A 299 5.23 -22.38 17.77
C LEU A 299 6.74 -22.64 17.73
N ILE A 300 7.53 -21.56 17.63
CA ILE A 300 9.00 -21.62 17.58
C ILE A 300 9.55 -21.21 18.95
N PRO A 301 10.19 -22.12 19.71
CA PRO A 301 10.68 -21.82 21.06
C PRO A 301 11.78 -20.74 21.09
N LEU A 302 11.62 -19.76 21.97
CA LEU A 302 12.54 -18.63 22.16
C LEU A 302 13.34 -18.73 23.46
N ASN A 303 12.71 -19.22 24.53
CA ASN A 303 13.22 -19.24 25.91
C ASN A 303 14.60 -19.91 26.13
N SER A 304 15.11 -20.66 25.16
CA SER A 304 16.43 -21.31 25.20
C SER A 304 17.29 -21.03 23.97
N ASN A 305 16.87 -20.14 23.07
CA ASN A 305 17.56 -19.88 21.83
C ASN A 305 18.53 -18.69 21.95
N ALA A 306 19.82 -18.93 21.76
CA ALA A 306 20.85 -17.88 21.78
C ALA A 306 20.71 -16.84 20.65
N ALA A 307 19.84 -17.08 19.66
CA ALA A 307 19.47 -16.10 18.64
C ALA A 307 18.40 -15.11 19.11
N TRP A 308 17.64 -15.43 20.17
CA TRP A 308 16.67 -14.56 20.84
C TRP A 308 17.24 -14.05 22.17
N ASP A 309 18.27 -13.21 22.07
CA ASP A 309 18.96 -12.64 23.24
C ASP A 309 19.36 -11.19 22.97
N GLY A 310 19.36 -10.38 24.03
CA GLY A 310 19.66 -8.94 23.96
C GLY A 310 18.68 -8.17 23.08
N THR A 311 19.20 -7.28 22.23
CA THR A 311 18.37 -6.46 21.33
C THR A 311 18.08 -7.17 20.02
N ILE A 312 16.80 -7.33 19.71
CA ILE A 312 16.28 -7.81 18.42
C ILE A 312 16.12 -6.62 17.49
N LYS A 313 16.83 -6.66 16.36
CA LYS A 313 16.86 -5.59 15.34
C LYS A 313 16.12 -5.96 14.07
N SER A 314 15.98 -7.26 13.82
CA SER A 314 15.21 -7.76 12.70
C SER A 314 14.63 -9.14 12.97
N LEU A 315 13.50 -9.41 12.33
CA LEU A 315 12.88 -10.71 12.17
C LEU A 315 12.77 -11.07 10.68
N GLU A 316 12.97 -12.35 10.37
CA GLU A 316 12.69 -12.88 9.04
C GLU A 316 11.88 -14.17 9.14
N VAL A 317 10.90 -14.34 8.25
CA VAL A 317 10.20 -15.61 8.02
C VAL A 317 10.51 -16.06 6.60
N GLY A 318 11.40 -17.05 6.47
CA GLY A 318 11.75 -17.65 5.20
C GLY A 318 10.73 -18.70 4.78
N LEU A 319 10.29 -18.63 3.52
CA LEU A 319 9.34 -19.56 2.93
C LEU A 319 9.94 -20.25 1.71
N SER A 320 9.78 -21.56 1.63
CA SER A 320 10.18 -22.35 0.46
C SER A 320 9.15 -23.42 0.11
N GLY A 321 8.99 -23.70 -1.17
CA GLY A 321 7.96 -24.62 -1.65
C GLY A 321 7.84 -24.53 -3.17
N THR A 322 6.70 -24.99 -3.70
CA THR A 322 6.40 -24.84 -5.12
C THR A 322 6.22 -23.36 -5.45
N ARG A 323 6.86 -22.88 -6.53
CA ARG A 323 6.70 -21.48 -6.95
C ARG A 323 5.25 -21.22 -7.39
N GLY A 324 4.70 -20.09 -6.97
CA GLY A 324 3.32 -19.70 -7.24
C GLY A 324 2.31 -20.31 -6.28
N THR A 325 2.74 -20.98 -5.20
CA THR A 325 1.83 -21.42 -4.13
C THR A 325 1.33 -20.19 -3.38
N PRO A 326 0.00 -19.94 -3.33
CA PRO A 326 -0.58 -18.90 -2.48
C PRO A 326 -0.39 -19.23 -1.00
N VAL A 327 -0.02 -18.22 -0.23
CA VAL A 327 0.23 -18.26 1.21
C VAL A 327 -0.46 -17.09 1.85
N GLU A 328 -1.00 -17.32 3.04
CA GLU A 328 -1.54 -16.27 3.87
C GLU A 328 -1.05 -16.40 5.31
N VAL A 329 -0.56 -15.30 5.88
CA VAL A 329 -0.12 -15.17 7.27
C VAL A 329 -1.09 -14.27 8.01
N ASP A 330 -1.69 -14.80 9.07
CA ASP A 330 -2.70 -14.12 9.87
C ASP A 330 -2.10 -13.41 11.07
N THR A 331 -1.06 -13.99 11.68
CA THR A 331 -0.46 -13.40 12.87
C THR A 331 1.02 -13.79 12.97
N ILE A 332 1.84 -12.85 13.44
CA ILE A 332 3.21 -13.10 13.90
C ILE A 332 3.35 -12.43 15.28
N GLU A 333 3.45 -13.22 16.35
CA GLU A 333 3.54 -12.67 17.69
C GLU A 333 4.49 -13.44 18.62
N VAL A 334 5.01 -12.76 19.64
CA VAL A 334 5.72 -13.38 20.75
C VAL A 334 4.73 -13.69 21.87
N ILE A 335 4.68 -14.97 22.27
CA ILE A 335 3.91 -15.46 23.40
C ILE A 335 4.82 -15.52 24.63
N ARG A 336 4.36 -14.94 25.74
CA ARG A 336 5.02 -14.92 27.06
C ARG A 336 4.33 -15.88 28.05
#